data_AF-A0A4R6JSG4-F1
#
_entry.id   AF-A0A4R6JSG4-F1
#
_cell.length_a   1.000
_cell.length_b   1.000
_cell.length_c   1.000
_cell.angle_alpha   90.00
_cell.angle_beta   90.00
_cell.angle_gamma   90.00
#
_symmetry.space_group_name_H-M   'P 1'
#
loop_
_entity.id
_entity.type
_entity.pdbx_description
1 polymer ?
#
loop_
_entity_poly.entity_id
_entity_poly.type
_entity_poly.pdbx_seq_one_letter_code
_entity_poly.pdbx_strand_id
1 'polypeptide(L)'
;MGTATPRKLREAIGQALREAMSAPKVEQFCTGIGLAPPHPPDDVAMISKAAYVERRLGGKTQPELLQLALQVLDECDGGDAAARLADLVAGRGTGVAGEMKNLIFAADGPKPEFVFRDALNNDLEAIKNAEYCLIYDRPLGDDGLTWRQLGDWWTIHAGLAHLPEREIWNNLHDRLKRSLGDNVGERNILDAYKRRYRRLGPDIPALIPQVYLHYDPYPQARYGRSAPPLVRQRMDFLLLLPHRVRVVIEWDGVQHYADDEVLANLRRYANPSRYAAMMAEDRTLRLRGYEVYRFGGHELDEPGIEQRLDRFFDDLERRYAPPAG
;
A
#
# COMPACT_ATOMS: atom_id res chain seq x y z
N MET A 1 18.13 0.82 -0.90
CA MET A 1 18.19 0.19 -2.25
C MET A 1 18.16 1.25 -3.35
N GLY A 2 18.98 1.10 -4.40
CA GLY A 2 19.14 2.17 -5.40
C GLY A 2 18.10 2.13 -6.52
N THR A 3 17.51 3.28 -6.86
CA THR A 3 16.53 3.49 -7.93
C THR A 3 16.80 2.67 -9.21
N ALA A 4 15.77 2.01 -9.74
CA ALA A 4 15.83 1.29 -11.03
C ALA A 4 16.02 2.29 -12.17
N THR A 5 17.26 2.44 -12.60
CA THR A 5 17.64 3.22 -13.78
C THR A 5 17.60 2.34 -15.03
N PRO A 6 17.44 2.90 -16.24
CA PRO A 6 17.55 2.14 -17.49
C PRO A 6 18.85 1.35 -17.60
N ARG A 7 19.94 1.82 -16.98
CA ARG A 7 21.21 1.07 -16.92
C ARG A 7 21.07 -0.19 -16.07
N LYS A 8 20.57 -0.05 -14.83
CA LYS A 8 20.40 -1.18 -13.90
C LYS A 8 19.41 -2.22 -14.41
N LEU A 9 18.32 -1.80 -15.07
CA LEU A 9 17.35 -2.74 -15.65
C LEU A 9 17.99 -3.56 -16.77
N ARG A 10 18.77 -2.93 -17.66
CA ARG A 10 19.49 -3.65 -18.72
C ARG A 10 20.48 -4.68 -18.16
N GLU A 11 21.27 -4.26 -17.18
CA GLU A 11 22.22 -5.13 -16.49
C GLU A 11 21.48 -6.32 -15.83
N ALA A 12 20.40 -6.06 -15.09
CA ALA A 12 19.64 -7.10 -14.41
C ALA A 12 18.95 -8.09 -15.37
N ILE A 13 18.36 -7.61 -16.47
CA ILE A 13 17.77 -8.46 -17.51
C ILE A 13 18.85 -9.35 -18.14
N GLY A 14 20.02 -8.78 -18.46
CA GLY A 14 21.15 -9.54 -18.99
C GLY A 14 21.64 -10.64 -18.05
N GLN A 15 21.70 -10.35 -16.75
CA GLN A 15 22.10 -11.35 -15.75
C GLN A 15 21.06 -12.45 -15.56
N ALA A 16 19.77 -12.12 -15.55
CA ALA A 16 18.69 -13.10 -15.42
C ALA A 16 18.72 -14.11 -16.59
N LEU A 17 18.78 -13.63 -17.83
CA LEU A 17 18.87 -14.50 -19.01
C LEU A 17 20.20 -15.29 -19.06
N ARG A 18 21.30 -14.71 -18.55
CA ARG A 18 22.58 -15.43 -18.44
C ARG A 18 22.45 -16.62 -17.49
N GLU A 19 21.71 -16.52 -16.41
CA GLU A 19 21.57 -17.60 -15.44
C GLU A 19 20.54 -18.64 -15.90
N ALA A 20 19.41 -18.20 -16.47
CA ALA A 20 18.29 -19.07 -16.80
C ALA A 20 18.51 -19.98 -18.02
N MET A 21 19.34 -19.58 -19.01
CA MET A 21 19.36 -20.28 -20.30
C MET A 21 20.73 -20.34 -21.00
N SER A 22 20.91 -21.35 -21.86
CA SER A 22 22.11 -21.53 -22.70
C SER A 22 22.23 -20.42 -23.76
N ALA A 23 23.43 -20.16 -24.28
CA ALA A 23 23.66 -19.10 -25.28
C ALA A 23 22.73 -19.19 -26.51
N PRO A 24 22.52 -20.36 -27.15
CA PRO A 24 21.58 -20.45 -28.29
C PRO A 24 20.14 -20.09 -27.91
N LYS A 25 19.70 -20.48 -26.70
CA LYS A 25 18.37 -20.14 -26.16
C LYS A 25 18.23 -18.64 -25.88
N VAL A 26 19.29 -17.97 -25.38
CA VAL A 26 19.29 -16.50 -25.22
C VAL A 26 19.05 -15.80 -26.55
N GLU A 27 19.74 -16.22 -27.60
CA GLU A 27 19.59 -15.61 -28.93
C GLU A 27 18.17 -15.82 -29.47
N GLN A 28 17.66 -17.05 -29.39
CA GLN A 28 16.30 -17.40 -29.79
C GLN A 28 15.25 -16.59 -29.02
N PHE A 29 15.38 -16.51 -27.70
CA PHE A 29 14.46 -15.75 -26.84
C PHE A 29 14.49 -14.26 -27.18
N CYS A 30 15.67 -13.66 -27.29
CA CYS A 30 15.82 -12.25 -27.65
C CYS A 30 15.16 -11.93 -29.00
N THR A 31 15.36 -12.75 -30.02
CA THR A 31 14.68 -12.56 -31.32
C THR A 31 13.17 -12.78 -31.21
N GLY A 32 12.72 -13.76 -30.41
CA GLY A 32 11.32 -14.07 -30.18
C GLY A 32 10.52 -12.93 -29.54
N ILE A 33 11.15 -12.16 -28.64
CA ILE A 33 10.55 -10.96 -28.02
C ILE A 33 10.78 -9.67 -28.83
N GLY A 34 11.32 -9.79 -30.05
CA GLY A 34 11.48 -8.67 -30.98
C GLY A 34 12.75 -7.83 -30.80
N LEU A 35 13.77 -8.32 -30.08
CA LEU A 35 15.09 -7.69 -30.05
C LEU A 35 15.88 -8.00 -31.32
N ALA A 36 16.74 -7.06 -31.72
CA ALA A 36 17.52 -7.17 -32.95
C ALA A 36 18.44 -8.42 -32.95
N PRO A 37 18.57 -9.11 -34.11
CA PRO A 37 19.52 -10.21 -34.26
C PRO A 37 20.98 -9.73 -34.18
N PRO A 38 21.96 -10.65 -34.06
CA PRO A 38 23.39 -10.32 -34.11
C PRO A 38 23.79 -9.43 -35.28
N HIS A 39 24.38 -8.28 -34.95
CA HIS A 39 25.00 -7.40 -35.93
C HIS A 39 26.22 -6.68 -35.31
N PRO A 40 27.45 -6.93 -35.76
CA PRO A 40 27.87 -7.86 -36.83
C PRO A 40 27.59 -9.34 -36.49
N PRO A 41 27.68 -10.27 -37.45
CA PRO A 41 27.34 -11.71 -37.26
C PRO A 41 28.09 -12.39 -36.11
N ASP A 42 29.24 -11.85 -35.73
CA ASP A 42 30.09 -12.37 -34.66
C ASP A 42 29.68 -11.86 -33.26
N ASP A 43 28.68 -10.97 -33.17
CA ASP A 43 28.11 -10.50 -31.90
C ASP A 43 27.12 -11.51 -31.29
N VAL A 44 27.65 -12.69 -30.95
CA VAL A 44 26.89 -13.86 -30.46
C VAL A 44 26.92 -13.99 -28.94
N ALA A 45 25.89 -14.62 -28.38
CA ALA A 45 25.74 -14.82 -26.94
C ALA A 45 26.79 -15.79 -26.35
N MET A 46 27.48 -16.54 -27.21
CA MET A 46 28.60 -17.43 -26.83
C MET A 46 29.79 -16.70 -26.23
N ILE A 47 30.03 -15.43 -26.62
CA ILE A 47 31.12 -14.62 -26.03
C ILE A 47 30.72 -14.16 -24.62
N SER A 48 29.52 -13.60 -24.49
CA SER A 48 28.92 -13.26 -23.19
C SER A 48 27.42 -13.05 -23.35
N LYS A 49 26.63 -13.91 -22.70
CA LYS A 49 25.17 -13.84 -22.71
C LYS A 49 24.64 -12.51 -22.14
N ALA A 50 25.19 -12.04 -21.02
CA ALA A 50 24.75 -10.79 -20.40
C ALA A 50 25.08 -9.59 -21.29
N ALA A 51 26.31 -9.51 -21.82
CA ALA A 51 26.71 -8.38 -22.66
C ALA A 51 25.96 -8.36 -24.01
N TYR A 52 25.66 -9.55 -24.56
CA TYR A 52 24.81 -9.72 -25.75
C TYR A 52 23.43 -9.09 -25.55
N VAL A 53 22.79 -9.39 -24.42
CA VAL A 53 21.46 -8.87 -24.06
C VAL A 53 21.54 -7.35 -23.81
N GLU A 54 22.50 -6.89 -23.01
CA GLU A 54 22.65 -5.47 -22.67
C GLU A 54 22.82 -4.56 -23.90
N ARG A 55 23.58 -5.02 -24.91
CA ARG A 55 23.74 -4.29 -26.19
C ARG A 55 22.41 -4.13 -26.93
N ARG A 56 21.60 -5.20 -26.98
CA ARG A 56 20.31 -5.23 -27.68
C ARG A 56 19.21 -4.44 -26.99
N LEU A 57 19.32 -4.30 -25.68
CA LEU A 57 18.49 -3.40 -24.90
C LEU A 57 18.97 -1.94 -24.98
N GLY A 58 20.10 -1.68 -25.65
CA GLY A 58 20.62 -0.33 -25.88
C GLY A 58 19.59 0.57 -26.56
N GLY A 59 19.42 1.79 -26.04
CA GLY A 59 18.48 2.77 -26.59
C GLY A 59 17.02 2.57 -26.18
N LYS A 60 16.67 1.47 -25.48
CA LYS A 60 15.32 1.27 -24.95
C LYS A 60 14.99 2.24 -23.82
N THR A 61 13.78 2.75 -23.85
CA THR A 61 13.22 3.59 -22.79
C THR A 61 12.94 2.76 -21.54
N GLN A 62 12.79 3.43 -20.41
CA GLN A 62 12.52 2.73 -19.15
C GLN A 62 11.23 1.88 -19.16
N PRO A 63 10.09 2.35 -19.71
CA PRO A 63 8.88 1.52 -19.81
C PRO A 63 9.06 0.27 -20.67
N GLU A 64 9.77 0.39 -21.79
CA GLU A 64 10.08 -0.78 -22.64
C GLU A 64 10.94 -1.80 -21.90
N LEU A 65 11.94 -1.34 -21.13
CA LEU A 65 12.77 -2.23 -20.32
C LEU A 65 11.98 -2.94 -19.22
N LEU A 66 10.98 -2.30 -18.64
CA LEU A 66 10.12 -2.94 -17.63
C LEU A 66 9.21 -4.01 -18.24
N GLN A 67 8.64 -3.76 -19.42
CA GLN A 67 7.86 -4.77 -20.14
C GLN A 67 8.71 -5.99 -20.50
N LEU A 68 9.92 -5.75 -21.00
CA LEU A 68 10.88 -6.83 -21.30
C LEU A 68 11.31 -7.57 -20.03
N ALA A 69 11.48 -6.87 -18.91
CA ALA A 69 11.81 -7.50 -17.63
C ALA A 69 10.70 -8.45 -17.14
N LEU A 70 9.43 -8.07 -17.30
CA LEU A 70 8.29 -8.94 -16.96
C LEU A 70 8.27 -10.20 -17.84
N GLN A 71 8.44 -10.05 -19.14
CA GLN A 71 8.53 -11.20 -20.07
C GLN A 71 9.71 -12.13 -19.76
N VAL A 72 10.83 -11.57 -19.31
CA VAL A 72 12.00 -12.35 -18.87
C VAL A 72 11.70 -13.11 -17.58
N LEU A 73 11.01 -12.47 -16.63
CA LEU A 73 10.63 -13.10 -15.36
C LEU A 73 9.64 -14.25 -15.56
N ASP A 74 8.73 -14.15 -16.53
CA ASP A 74 7.79 -15.23 -16.88
C ASP A 74 8.51 -16.47 -17.44
N GLU A 75 9.68 -16.30 -18.06
CA GLU A 75 10.46 -17.39 -18.67
C GLU A 75 11.59 -17.93 -17.76
N CYS A 76 11.96 -17.21 -16.70
CA CYS A 76 13.03 -17.62 -15.79
C CYS A 76 12.48 -18.48 -14.63
N ASP A 77 12.91 -19.75 -14.54
CA ASP A 77 12.60 -20.66 -13.43
C ASP A 77 13.39 -20.34 -12.14
N GLY A 78 13.35 -19.07 -11.69
CA GLY A 78 14.03 -18.60 -10.46
C GLY A 78 15.52 -18.28 -10.61
N GLY A 79 16.20 -18.12 -9.46
CA GLY A 79 17.62 -17.78 -9.36
C GLY A 79 17.91 -16.35 -8.87
N ASP A 80 19.12 -16.11 -8.36
CA ASP A 80 19.49 -14.84 -7.70
C ASP A 80 19.37 -13.64 -8.63
N ALA A 81 19.72 -13.77 -9.92
CA ALA A 81 19.56 -12.66 -10.86
C ALA A 81 18.09 -12.39 -11.22
N ALA A 82 17.24 -13.42 -11.28
CA ALA A 82 15.81 -13.25 -11.48
C ALA A 82 15.16 -12.59 -10.27
N ALA A 83 15.53 -12.96 -9.05
CA ALA A 83 15.08 -12.31 -7.81
C ALA A 83 15.48 -10.82 -7.78
N ARG A 84 16.74 -10.49 -8.10
CA ARG A 84 17.19 -9.09 -8.20
C ARG A 84 16.47 -8.30 -9.29
N LEU A 85 16.13 -8.93 -10.42
CA LEU A 85 15.36 -8.31 -11.49
C LEU A 85 13.92 -8.06 -11.01
N ALA A 86 13.30 -9.03 -10.34
CA ALA A 86 11.98 -8.89 -9.73
C ALA A 86 11.96 -7.75 -8.70
N ASP A 87 12.98 -7.62 -7.85
CA ASP A 87 13.12 -6.51 -6.91
C ASP A 87 13.27 -5.15 -7.61
N LEU A 88 13.97 -5.09 -8.74
CA LEU A 88 14.10 -3.86 -9.52
C LEU A 88 12.80 -3.48 -10.23
N VAL A 89 12.04 -4.46 -10.69
CA VAL A 89 10.71 -4.28 -11.29
C VAL A 89 9.70 -3.87 -10.22
N ALA A 90 9.65 -4.58 -9.09
CA ALA A 90 8.83 -4.29 -7.92
C ALA A 90 9.19 -2.92 -7.32
N GLY A 91 10.48 -2.60 -7.24
CA GLY A 91 11.04 -1.35 -6.75
C GLY A 91 10.73 -0.11 -7.59
N ARG A 92 10.02 -0.26 -8.72
CA ARG A 92 9.40 0.86 -9.46
C ARG A 92 7.97 0.60 -9.94
N GLY A 93 7.31 -0.46 -9.49
CA GLY A 93 6.15 -1.00 -10.21
C GLY A 93 4.78 -0.89 -9.57
N THR A 94 4.65 -0.87 -8.24
CA THR A 94 3.31 -1.05 -7.62
C THR A 94 3.03 -0.22 -6.38
N GLY A 95 4.06 0.29 -5.68
CA GLY A 95 3.86 1.08 -4.46
C GLY A 95 3.51 2.55 -4.73
N VAL A 96 2.94 3.21 -3.73
CA VAL A 96 2.55 4.63 -3.85
C VAL A 96 3.79 5.52 -4.02
N ALA A 97 3.75 6.40 -5.02
CA ALA A 97 4.85 7.31 -5.31
C ALA A 97 5.06 8.36 -4.20
N GLY A 98 6.33 8.73 -3.98
CA GLY A 98 6.74 9.74 -3.00
C GLY A 98 6.99 9.18 -1.59
N GLU A 99 7.58 10.03 -0.75
CA GLU A 99 7.80 9.72 0.68
C GLU A 99 6.58 10.10 1.50
N MET A 100 6.28 9.32 2.54
CA MET A 100 5.32 9.74 3.55
C MET A 100 5.95 10.89 4.36
N LYS A 101 5.23 12.01 4.47
CA LYS A 101 5.65 13.15 5.28
C LYS A 101 4.94 13.16 6.63
N ASN A 102 3.61 13.13 6.59
CA ASN A 102 2.75 13.07 7.76
C ASN A 102 1.68 12.01 7.55
N LEU A 103 1.26 11.37 8.64
CA LEU A 103 0.11 10.47 8.68
C LEU A 103 -0.87 11.00 9.73
N ILE A 104 -2.05 11.39 9.28
CA ILE A 104 -3.12 11.93 10.12
C ILE A 104 -4.22 10.88 10.23
N PHE A 105 -4.50 10.41 11.44
CA PHE A 105 -5.33 9.22 11.64
C PHE A 105 -6.07 9.22 12.97
N ALA A 106 -6.90 8.19 13.17
CA ALA A 106 -7.64 7.93 14.40
C ALA A 106 -8.46 9.13 14.91
N ALA A 107 -9.12 9.85 13.99
CA ALA A 107 -9.98 10.97 14.37
C ALA A 107 -11.22 10.49 15.17
N ASP A 108 -11.38 10.94 16.42
CA ASP A 108 -12.46 10.55 17.33
C ASP A 108 -13.38 11.73 17.75
N GLY A 109 -13.37 12.82 16.99
CA GLY A 109 -14.22 13.98 17.21
C GLY A 109 -14.32 14.93 16.02
N PRO A 110 -14.58 16.24 16.25
CA PRO A 110 -14.67 17.23 15.19
C PRO A 110 -13.44 17.25 14.28
N LYS A 111 -13.64 17.60 13.01
CA LYS A 111 -12.54 17.66 12.03
C LYS A 111 -11.42 18.58 12.53
N PRO A 112 -10.15 18.12 12.55
CA PRO A 112 -9.02 18.96 12.93
C PRO A 112 -8.81 20.09 11.91
N GLU A 113 -8.34 21.25 12.38
CA GLU A 113 -7.88 22.36 11.53
C GLU A 113 -6.35 22.43 11.58
N PHE A 114 -5.70 22.34 10.42
CA PHE A 114 -4.23 22.37 10.31
C PHE A 114 -3.74 23.58 9.52
N VAL A 115 -2.56 24.07 9.89
CA VAL A 115 -1.78 25.03 9.11
C VAL A 115 -0.37 24.50 8.91
N PHE A 116 0.31 24.97 7.87
CA PHE A 116 1.75 24.80 7.78
C PHE A 116 2.43 25.93 8.53
N ARG A 117 3.09 25.59 9.63
CA ARG A 117 3.95 26.55 10.35
C ARG A 117 5.21 26.85 9.54
N ASP A 118 5.73 25.82 8.88
CA ASP A 118 6.79 25.91 7.88
C ASP A 118 6.41 25.07 6.64
N ALA A 119 6.02 25.76 5.57
CA ALA A 119 5.63 25.11 4.32
C ALA A 119 6.81 24.53 3.54
N LEU A 120 8.05 25.01 3.77
CA LEU A 120 9.23 24.47 3.09
C LEU A 120 9.61 23.11 3.67
N ASN A 121 9.48 22.98 4.99
CA ASN A 121 9.80 21.75 5.72
C ASN A 121 8.61 20.80 5.88
N ASN A 122 7.39 21.23 5.52
CA ASN A 122 6.13 20.50 5.71
C ASN A 122 5.76 20.30 7.19
N ASP A 123 6.11 21.28 8.03
CA ASP A 123 5.78 21.27 9.45
C ASP A 123 4.30 21.61 9.63
N LEU A 124 3.51 20.57 9.88
CA LEU A 124 2.08 20.66 10.09
C LEU A 124 1.79 20.96 11.56
N GLU A 125 0.99 21.99 11.81
CA GLU A 125 0.54 22.36 13.14
C GLU A 125 -1.00 22.30 13.21
N ALA A 126 -1.51 21.61 14.23
CA ALA A 126 -2.94 21.55 14.51
C ALA A 126 -3.35 22.77 15.33
N ILE A 127 -4.13 23.67 14.74
CA ILE A 127 -4.59 24.91 15.37
C ILE A 127 -5.93 24.76 16.09
N LYS A 128 -6.68 23.69 15.80
CA LYS A 128 -7.97 23.41 16.42
C LYS A 128 -8.31 21.92 16.36
N ASN A 129 -8.97 21.42 17.39
CA ASN A 129 -9.42 20.03 17.50
C ASN A 129 -8.25 19.02 17.36
N ALA A 130 -7.03 19.45 17.74
CA ALA A 130 -5.82 18.64 17.66
C ALA A 130 -5.93 17.37 18.49
N GLU A 131 -6.58 17.48 19.66
CA GLU A 131 -6.81 16.42 20.63
C GLU A 131 -7.62 15.24 20.05
N TYR A 132 -8.40 15.49 19.01
CA TYR A 132 -9.27 14.50 18.40
C TYR A 132 -8.57 13.64 17.34
N CYS A 133 -7.34 13.97 16.93
CA CYS A 133 -6.62 13.21 15.89
C CYS A 133 -5.19 12.91 16.31
N LEU A 134 -4.57 11.94 15.63
CA LEU A 134 -3.16 11.61 15.80
C LEU A 134 -2.39 12.02 14.54
N ILE A 135 -1.18 12.56 14.74
CA ILE A 135 -0.28 12.97 13.67
C ILE A 135 1.05 12.25 13.89
N TYR A 136 1.32 11.26 13.05
CA TYR A 136 2.63 10.60 13.02
C TYR A 136 3.52 11.33 12.01
N ASP A 137 4.66 11.80 12.51
CA ASP A 137 5.58 12.75 11.88
C ASP A 137 6.99 12.18 11.67
N ARG A 138 7.20 10.91 12.01
CA ARG A 138 8.49 10.24 11.83
C ARG A 138 8.63 9.68 10.40
N PRO A 139 9.86 9.63 9.86
CA PRO A 139 10.10 8.98 8.58
C PRO A 139 9.78 7.48 8.65
N LEU A 140 9.37 6.90 7.52
CA LEU A 140 9.24 5.45 7.37
C LEU A 140 10.58 4.83 7.00
N GLY A 141 10.90 3.71 7.64
CA GLY A 141 12.02 2.85 7.24
C GLY A 141 11.65 1.94 6.06
N ASP A 142 12.60 1.09 5.65
CA ASP A 142 12.39 0.11 4.57
C ASP A 142 11.36 -0.96 4.95
N ASP A 143 11.12 -1.19 6.25
CA ASP A 143 10.15 -2.14 6.80
C ASP A 143 8.69 -1.63 6.83
N GLY A 144 8.46 -0.38 6.41
CA GLY A 144 7.16 0.28 6.55
C GLY A 144 6.92 0.85 7.95
N LEU A 145 5.69 0.76 8.46
CA LEU A 145 5.33 1.14 9.83
C LEU A 145 4.88 -0.09 10.62
N THR A 146 5.71 -0.57 11.54
CA THR A 146 5.40 -1.70 12.42
C THR A 146 4.66 -1.26 13.67
N TRP A 147 4.01 -2.22 14.35
CA TRP A 147 3.36 -1.95 15.63
C TRP A 147 4.35 -1.49 16.70
N ARG A 148 5.58 -2.03 16.70
CA ARG A 148 6.67 -1.56 17.58
C ARG A 148 6.99 -0.09 17.33
N GLN A 149 7.23 0.30 16.08
CA GLN A 149 7.55 1.69 15.74
C GLN A 149 6.42 2.66 16.12
N LEU A 150 5.17 2.25 15.89
CA LEU A 150 4.02 3.05 16.29
C LEU A 150 3.89 3.14 17.83
N GLY A 151 4.17 2.04 18.54
CA GLY A 151 4.21 2.00 20.01
C GLY A 151 5.32 2.88 20.60
N ASP A 152 6.52 2.87 20.03
CA ASP A 152 7.64 3.71 20.45
C ASP A 152 7.34 5.20 20.23
N TRP A 153 6.70 5.53 19.11
CA TRP A 153 6.18 6.87 18.87
C TRP A 153 5.12 7.25 19.90
N TRP A 154 4.16 6.38 20.16
CA TRP A 154 3.07 6.63 21.12
C TRP A 154 3.57 6.82 22.54
N THR A 155 4.58 6.06 22.96
CA THR A 155 5.21 6.15 24.28
C THR A 155 5.67 7.58 24.58
N ILE A 156 6.34 8.19 23.60
CA ILE A 156 6.85 9.56 23.73
C ILE A 156 5.70 10.56 23.60
N HIS A 157 4.83 10.38 22.60
CA HIS A 157 3.72 11.30 22.33
C HIS A 157 2.73 11.40 23.51
N ALA A 158 2.41 10.29 24.16
CA ALA A 158 1.47 10.24 25.28
C ALA A 158 2.15 10.34 26.66
N GLY A 159 3.49 10.49 26.72
CA GLY A 159 4.23 10.62 27.99
C GLY A 159 4.20 9.36 28.86
N LEU A 160 4.16 8.18 28.26
CA LEU A 160 3.93 6.89 28.93
C LEU A 160 5.21 6.09 29.18
N ALA A 161 6.39 6.70 29.09
CA ALA A 161 7.69 6.02 29.22
C ALA A 161 7.92 5.31 30.57
N HIS A 162 7.10 5.60 31.57
CA HIS A 162 7.14 4.97 32.90
C HIS A 162 6.32 3.68 32.99
N LEU A 163 5.46 3.41 32.00
CA LEU A 163 4.60 2.22 31.97
C LEU A 163 5.30 1.05 31.27
N PRO A 164 4.95 -0.20 31.61
CA PRO A 164 5.43 -1.35 30.87
C PRO A 164 4.86 -1.36 29.43
N GLU A 165 5.64 -1.91 28.50
CA GLU A 165 5.33 -1.96 27.06
C GLU A 165 3.91 -2.48 26.76
N ARG A 166 3.48 -3.54 27.46
CA ARG A 166 2.15 -4.11 27.32
C ARG A 166 1.02 -3.12 27.65
N GLU A 167 1.20 -2.27 28.64
CA GLU A 167 0.21 -1.25 29.03
C GLU A 167 0.18 -0.12 28.00
N ILE A 168 1.34 0.30 27.49
CA ILE A 168 1.46 1.27 26.40
C ILE A 168 0.71 0.78 25.16
N TRP A 169 0.91 -0.48 24.76
CA TRP A 169 0.24 -1.04 23.59
C TRP A 169 -1.27 -1.18 23.77
N ASN A 170 -1.74 -1.55 24.96
CA ASN A 170 -3.18 -1.56 25.24
C ASN A 170 -3.75 -0.14 25.19
N ASN A 171 -3.05 0.85 25.75
CA ASN A 171 -3.45 2.25 25.73
C ASN A 171 -3.53 2.79 24.29
N LEU A 172 -2.52 2.52 23.45
CA LEU A 172 -2.53 2.86 22.03
C LEU A 172 -3.72 2.19 21.32
N HIS A 173 -3.90 0.88 21.50
CA HIS A 173 -5.01 0.16 20.89
C HIS A 173 -6.36 0.77 21.27
N ASP A 174 -6.56 1.14 22.55
CA ASP A 174 -7.81 1.72 23.00
C ASP A 174 -8.00 3.13 22.43
N ARG A 175 -6.93 3.92 22.25
CA ARG A 175 -6.98 5.20 21.53
C ARG A 175 -7.36 5.04 20.06
N LEU A 176 -6.83 4.02 19.39
CA LEU A 176 -7.17 3.67 18.01
C LEU A 176 -8.62 3.21 17.90
N LYS A 177 -9.08 2.36 18.83
CA LYS A 177 -10.44 1.83 18.82
C LYS A 177 -11.51 2.93 19.01
N ARG A 178 -11.20 3.99 19.77
CA ARG A 178 -12.12 5.13 19.95
C ARG A 178 -12.48 5.83 18.64
N SER A 179 -11.57 5.89 17.66
CA SER A 179 -11.86 6.56 16.39
C SER A 179 -12.90 5.84 15.53
N LEU A 180 -13.16 4.56 15.82
CA LEU A 180 -14.12 3.73 15.07
C LEU A 180 -15.57 4.00 15.49
N GLY A 181 -15.81 4.82 16.53
CA GLY A 181 -17.17 5.07 17.04
C GLY A 181 -17.88 3.74 17.33
N ASP A 182 -19.17 3.63 17.02
CA ASP A 182 -19.95 2.40 17.21
C ASP A 182 -19.93 1.45 15.99
N ASN A 183 -19.00 1.63 15.04
CA ASN A 183 -18.89 0.75 13.89
C ASN A 183 -18.35 -0.63 14.32
N VAL A 184 -19.27 -1.60 14.50
CA VAL A 184 -18.96 -2.97 14.91
C VAL A 184 -18.02 -3.66 13.92
N GLY A 185 -18.18 -3.42 12.62
CA GLY A 185 -17.36 -4.07 11.59
C GLY A 185 -15.91 -3.66 11.63
N GLU A 186 -15.66 -2.35 11.66
CA GLU A 186 -14.31 -1.82 11.82
C GLU A 186 -13.68 -2.26 13.15
N ARG A 187 -14.46 -2.23 14.25
CA ARG A 187 -13.98 -2.71 15.55
C ARG A 187 -13.55 -4.18 15.51
N ASN A 188 -14.30 -5.03 14.81
CA ASN A 188 -13.97 -6.44 14.64
C ASN A 188 -12.66 -6.63 13.85
N ILE A 189 -12.43 -5.83 12.81
CA ILE A 189 -11.15 -5.85 12.07
C ILE A 189 -10.00 -5.48 13.01
N LEU A 190 -10.12 -4.37 13.74
CA LEU A 190 -9.06 -3.91 14.64
C LEU A 190 -8.79 -4.92 15.77
N ASP A 191 -9.84 -5.49 16.36
CA ASP A 191 -9.72 -6.50 17.41
C ASP A 191 -9.10 -7.82 16.89
N ALA A 192 -9.45 -8.24 15.66
CA ALA A 192 -8.80 -9.38 15.01
C ALA A 192 -7.31 -9.14 14.81
N TYR A 193 -6.94 -7.95 14.32
CA TYR A 193 -5.55 -7.58 14.15
C TYR A 193 -4.80 -7.45 15.50
N LYS A 194 -5.48 -7.03 16.58
CA LYS A 194 -4.92 -7.05 17.94
C LYS A 194 -4.51 -8.45 18.39
N ARG A 195 -5.34 -9.46 18.10
CA ARG A 195 -4.99 -10.87 18.39
C ARG A 195 -3.78 -11.31 17.57
N ARG A 196 -3.67 -10.85 16.32
CA ARG A 196 -2.50 -11.09 15.46
C ARG A 196 -1.21 -10.53 16.08
N TYR A 197 -1.20 -9.29 16.59
CA TYR A 197 -0.04 -8.74 17.30
C TYR A 197 0.40 -9.59 18.49
N ARG A 198 -0.57 -10.10 19.26
CA ARG A 198 -0.26 -10.95 20.42
C ARG A 198 0.35 -12.30 20.02
N ARG A 199 -0.01 -12.82 18.85
CA ARG A 199 0.45 -14.11 18.33
C ARG A 199 1.81 -14.00 17.64
N LEU A 200 1.99 -13.00 16.79
CA LEU A 200 3.17 -12.87 15.91
C LEU A 200 4.24 -11.91 16.46
N GLY A 201 3.90 -11.12 17.47
CA GLY A 201 4.78 -10.07 17.99
C GLY A 201 4.54 -8.70 17.34
N PRO A 202 5.23 -7.67 17.83
CA PRO A 202 4.99 -6.27 17.45
C PRO A 202 5.72 -5.83 16.17
N ASP A 203 6.55 -6.71 15.59
CA ASP A 203 7.35 -6.36 14.42
C ASP A 203 6.56 -6.53 13.10
N ILE A 204 5.29 -6.93 13.18
CA ILE A 204 4.38 -6.92 12.03
C ILE A 204 3.83 -5.50 11.76
N PRO A 205 3.33 -5.21 10.54
CA PRO A 205 2.78 -3.89 10.19
C PRO A 205 1.68 -3.40 11.14
N ALA A 206 1.68 -2.09 11.43
CA ALA A 206 0.65 -1.42 12.20
C ALA A 206 -0.62 -1.24 11.34
N LEU A 207 -1.78 -1.69 11.82
CA LEU A 207 -3.09 -1.46 11.23
C LEU A 207 -3.62 -0.14 11.78
N ILE A 208 -3.70 0.85 10.89
CA ILE A 208 -3.94 2.25 11.25
C ILE A 208 -5.38 2.60 10.86
N PRO A 209 -6.28 2.86 11.82
CA PRO A 209 -7.66 3.21 11.51
C PRO A 209 -7.86 4.68 11.13
N GLN A 210 -8.90 4.93 10.35
CA GLN A 210 -9.51 6.24 10.12
C GLN A 210 -8.49 7.28 9.64
N VAL A 211 -7.84 6.98 8.51
CA VAL A 211 -6.69 7.73 7.97
C VAL A 211 -7.15 8.78 6.96
N TYR A 212 -6.73 10.04 7.13
CA TYR A 212 -6.99 11.07 6.14
C TYR A 212 -6.08 10.90 4.91
N LEU A 213 -6.68 10.70 3.74
CA LEU A 213 -5.97 10.76 2.44
C LEU A 213 -5.98 12.17 1.87
N HIS A 214 -7.15 12.81 1.93
CA HIS A 214 -7.37 14.14 1.37
C HIS A 214 -7.86 15.04 2.48
N TYR A 215 -7.04 16.03 2.82
CA TYR A 215 -7.37 17.04 3.81
C TYR A 215 -7.59 18.38 3.11
N ASP A 216 -8.84 18.84 3.08
CA ASP A 216 -9.19 20.21 2.70
C ASP A 216 -9.63 20.99 3.95
N PRO A 217 -8.87 22.03 4.36
CA PRO A 217 -9.23 22.85 5.51
C PRO A 217 -10.44 23.77 5.25
N TYR A 218 -10.82 24.04 3.99
CA TYR A 218 -11.83 25.07 3.68
C TYR A 218 -12.91 24.62 2.67
N PRO A 219 -13.64 23.52 2.93
CA PRO A 219 -14.65 23.02 1.99
C PRO A 219 -15.79 24.04 1.78
N GLN A 220 -16.22 24.74 2.84
CA GLN A 220 -17.32 25.71 2.77
C GLN A 220 -16.96 26.98 1.98
N ALA A 221 -15.72 27.46 2.08
CA ALA A 221 -15.28 28.65 1.36
C ALA A 221 -15.03 28.37 -0.13
N ARG A 222 -14.59 27.15 -0.47
CA ARG A 222 -14.29 26.74 -1.85
C ARG A 222 -15.49 26.25 -2.62
N TYR A 223 -16.42 25.57 -1.96
CA TYR A 223 -17.52 24.90 -2.64
C TYR A 223 -18.91 25.39 -2.20
N GLY A 224 -19.00 26.32 -1.23
CA GLY A 224 -20.27 26.81 -0.71
C GLY A 224 -20.93 25.82 0.27
N ARG A 225 -22.00 26.26 0.95
CA ARG A 225 -22.72 25.45 1.95
C ARG A 225 -23.33 24.15 1.39
N SER A 226 -23.49 24.05 0.07
CA SER A 226 -24.26 23.00 -0.60
C SER A 226 -23.42 22.04 -1.42
N ALA A 227 -22.12 22.25 -1.53
CA ALA A 227 -21.30 21.33 -2.31
C ALA A 227 -20.96 20.06 -1.54
N PRO A 228 -20.88 18.94 -2.27
CA PRO A 228 -20.58 17.67 -1.64
C PRO A 228 -19.20 17.74 -0.97
N PRO A 229 -19.05 17.21 0.24
CA PRO A 229 -17.72 17.05 0.83
C PRO A 229 -16.83 16.28 -0.15
N LEU A 230 -15.52 16.58 -0.18
CA LEU A 230 -14.58 15.82 -1.00
C LEU A 230 -14.85 14.33 -0.81
N VAL A 231 -15.07 13.64 -1.93
CA VAL A 231 -15.33 12.20 -1.94
C VAL A 231 -14.09 11.51 -1.35
N ARG A 232 -14.30 10.61 -0.37
CA ARG A 232 -13.24 9.84 0.33
C ARG A 232 -12.11 10.69 0.96
N GLN A 233 -12.46 11.54 1.93
CA GLN A 233 -11.45 12.21 2.78
C GLN A 233 -10.68 11.25 3.68
N ARG A 234 -11.32 10.15 4.09
CA ARG A 234 -10.84 9.23 5.13
C ARG A 234 -10.98 7.78 4.67
N MET A 235 -9.94 6.98 4.88
CA MET A 235 -9.89 5.53 4.69
C MET A 235 -10.19 4.82 6.00
N ASP A 236 -10.83 3.66 5.96
CA ASP A 236 -11.17 2.93 7.17
C ASP A 236 -9.91 2.37 7.84
N PHE A 237 -9.04 1.71 7.07
CA PHE A 237 -7.76 1.22 7.56
C PHE A 237 -6.63 1.33 6.53
N LEU A 238 -5.41 1.53 7.03
CA LEU A 238 -4.18 1.55 6.26
C LEU A 238 -3.13 0.64 6.91
N LEU A 239 -2.42 -0.12 6.08
CA LEU A 239 -1.15 -0.76 6.42
C LEU A 239 -0.05 -0.15 5.55
N LEU A 240 1.06 0.22 6.18
CA LEU A 240 2.27 0.70 5.50
C LEU A 240 3.31 -0.42 5.55
N LEU A 241 3.43 -1.16 4.45
CA LEU A 241 4.28 -2.35 4.33
C LEU A 241 5.66 -1.99 3.78
N PRO A 242 6.61 -2.93 3.83
CA PRO A 242 7.88 -2.81 3.14
C PRO A 242 7.73 -2.48 1.64
N HIS A 243 8.80 -1.96 1.05
CA HIS A 243 8.87 -1.64 -0.39
C HIS A 243 7.81 -0.65 -0.89
N ARG A 244 7.33 0.23 -0.01
CA ARG A 244 6.31 1.27 -0.31
C ARG A 244 4.94 0.71 -0.69
N VAL A 245 4.67 -0.54 -0.35
CA VAL A 245 3.34 -1.12 -0.49
C VAL A 245 2.42 -0.46 0.55
N ARG A 246 1.34 0.18 0.10
CA ARG A 246 0.32 0.78 0.97
C ARG A 246 -1.00 0.07 0.73
N VAL A 247 -1.43 -0.69 1.74
CA VAL A 247 -2.66 -1.47 1.67
C VAL A 247 -3.78 -0.70 2.37
N VAL A 248 -4.83 -0.38 1.62
CA VAL A 248 -6.08 0.18 2.13
C VAL A 248 -7.06 -0.97 2.31
N ILE A 249 -7.65 -1.04 3.51
CA ILE A 249 -8.73 -1.96 3.81
C ILE A 249 -9.97 -1.12 4.11
N GLU A 250 -11.01 -1.34 3.34
CA GLU A 250 -12.28 -0.61 3.43
C GLU A 250 -13.39 -1.56 3.89
N TRP A 251 -14.29 -1.01 4.70
CA TRP A 251 -15.47 -1.68 5.20
C TRP A 251 -16.73 -1.05 4.57
N ASP A 252 -17.23 -1.64 3.48
CA ASP A 252 -18.35 -1.07 2.73
C ASP A 252 -19.70 -1.59 3.25
N GLY A 253 -20.34 -0.82 4.11
CA GLY A 253 -21.75 -1.01 4.46
C GLY A 253 -22.75 -0.60 3.36
N VAL A 254 -24.04 -0.92 3.57
CA VAL A 254 -25.13 -0.66 2.61
C VAL A 254 -25.25 0.81 2.20
N GLN A 255 -24.85 1.73 3.08
CA GLN A 255 -24.82 3.17 2.82
C GLN A 255 -23.91 3.58 1.64
N HIS A 256 -22.91 2.76 1.28
CA HIS A 256 -21.97 3.10 0.22
C HIS A 256 -22.52 2.83 -1.19
N TYR A 257 -23.55 1.99 -1.33
CA TYR A 257 -24.06 1.57 -2.64
C TYR A 257 -25.58 1.58 -2.75
N ALA A 258 -26.30 1.91 -1.67
CA ALA A 258 -27.76 2.01 -1.67
C ALA A 258 -28.21 3.44 -1.34
N ASP A 259 -29.46 3.75 -1.67
CA ASP A 259 -30.11 5.00 -1.28
C ASP A 259 -30.28 5.12 0.24
N ASP A 260 -30.46 6.35 0.70
CA ASP A 260 -30.72 6.63 2.13
C ASP A 260 -32.14 6.24 2.54
N GLU A 261 -33.07 6.18 1.57
CA GLU A 261 -34.43 5.75 1.79
C GLU A 261 -34.47 4.27 2.21
N VAL A 262 -35.06 4.04 3.38
CA VAL A 262 -35.33 2.69 3.90
C VAL A 262 -36.79 2.36 3.60
N LEU A 263 -37.00 1.29 2.85
CA LEU A 263 -38.31 0.80 2.47
C LEU A 263 -39.07 0.22 3.68
N ALA A 264 -40.38 0.09 3.54
CA ALA A 264 -41.25 -0.49 4.57
C ALA A 264 -40.82 -1.91 5.02
N ASN A 265 -40.10 -2.65 4.18
CA ASN A 265 -39.54 -3.97 4.48
C ASN A 265 -38.11 -3.93 5.05
N LEU A 266 -37.64 -2.75 5.50
CA LEU A 266 -36.31 -2.49 6.05
C LEU A 266 -35.15 -2.67 5.05
N ARG A 267 -35.43 -2.82 3.75
CA ARG A 267 -34.41 -2.86 2.69
C ARG A 267 -34.18 -1.47 2.10
N ARG A 268 -33.06 -1.28 1.41
CA ARG A 268 -32.72 -0.06 0.65
C ARG A 268 -32.61 -0.39 -0.83
N TYR A 269 -32.94 0.55 -1.70
CA TYR A 269 -32.69 0.39 -3.14
C TYR A 269 -31.21 0.55 -3.44
N ALA A 270 -30.64 -0.37 -4.22
CA ALA A 270 -29.29 -0.20 -4.75
C ALA A 270 -29.26 1.02 -5.68
N ASN A 271 -28.25 1.87 -5.53
CA ASN A 271 -28.05 3.07 -6.33
C ASN A 271 -26.84 2.86 -7.25
N PRO A 272 -27.06 2.66 -8.56
CA PRO A 272 -25.97 2.45 -9.52
C PRO A 272 -24.96 3.61 -9.58
N SER A 273 -25.40 4.84 -9.31
CA SER A 273 -24.52 6.01 -9.31
C SER A 273 -23.58 6.01 -8.10
N ARG A 274 -24.08 5.67 -6.90
CA ARG A 274 -23.25 5.52 -5.69
C ARG A 274 -22.22 4.39 -5.88
N TYR A 275 -22.67 3.26 -6.41
CA TYR A 275 -21.78 2.14 -6.75
C TYR A 275 -20.70 2.54 -7.77
N ALA A 276 -21.08 3.20 -8.86
CA ALA A 276 -20.13 3.63 -9.88
C ALA A 276 -19.09 4.62 -9.34
N ALA A 277 -19.50 5.56 -8.50
CA ALA A 277 -18.61 6.50 -7.83
C ALA A 277 -17.61 5.76 -6.92
N MET A 278 -18.10 4.83 -6.08
CA MET A 278 -17.24 4.00 -5.21
C MET A 278 -16.18 3.23 -6.02
N MET A 279 -16.57 2.64 -7.15
CA MET A 279 -15.64 1.92 -8.03
C MET A 279 -14.67 2.84 -8.77
N ALA A 280 -15.06 4.07 -9.11
CA ALA A 280 -14.16 5.05 -9.71
C ALA A 280 -13.07 5.49 -8.74
N GLU A 281 -13.41 5.67 -7.46
CA GLU A 281 -12.43 5.97 -6.41
C GLU A 281 -11.45 4.81 -6.18
N ASP A 282 -11.95 3.58 -6.18
CA ASP A 282 -11.11 2.38 -6.06
C ASP A 282 -10.04 2.34 -7.15
N ARG A 283 -10.45 2.54 -8.41
CA ARG A 283 -9.53 2.61 -9.55
C ARG A 283 -8.54 3.77 -9.39
N THR A 284 -8.98 4.92 -8.90
CA THR A 284 -8.11 6.09 -8.69
C THR A 284 -7.01 5.78 -7.66
N LEU A 285 -7.33 5.10 -6.57
CA LEU A 285 -6.36 4.65 -5.57
C LEU A 285 -5.38 3.63 -6.16
N ARG A 286 -5.89 2.61 -6.85
CA ARG A 286 -5.05 1.59 -7.48
C ARG A 286 -4.10 2.19 -8.51
N LEU A 287 -4.57 3.12 -9.34
CA LEU A 287 -3.73 3.84 -10.30
C LEU A 287 -2.66 4.74 -9.63
N ARG A 288 -2.85 5.09 -8.35
CA ARG A 288 -1.84 5.79 -7.52
C ARG A 288 -0.89 4.84 -6.79
N GLY A 289 -1.01 3.52 -6.98
CA GLY A 289 -0.17 2.49 -6.36
C GLY A 289 -0.65 2.00 -4.99
N TYR A 290 -1.90 2.27 -4.62
CA TYR A 290 -2.49 1.65 -3.41
C TYR A 290 -3.06 0.27 -3.75
N GLU A 291 -2.89 -0.67 -2.83
CA GLU A 291 -3.57 -1.96 -2.87
C GLU A 291 -4.87 -1.82 -2.08
N VAL A 292 -6.02 -2.09 -2.69
CA VAL A 292 -7.32 -1.86 -2.05
C VAL A 292 -8.10 -3.16 -1.89
N TYR A 293 -8.43 -3.50 -0.65
CA TYR A 293 -9.28 -4.64 -0.28
C TYR A 293 -10.55 -4.15 0.40
N ARG A 294 -11.70 -4.66 -0.05
CA ARG A 294 -13.03 -4.24 0.44
C ARG A 294 -13.73 -5.44 1.06
N PHE A 295 -14.29 -5.23 2.24
CA PHE A 295 -15.19 -6.17 2.89
C PHE A 295 -16.61 -5.62 2.81
N GLY A 296 -17.55 -6.45 2.33
CA GLY A 296 -18.95 -6.08 2.25
C GLY A 296 -19.64 -6.18 3.61
N GLY A 297 -20.60 -5.29 3.87
CA GLY A 297 -21.38 -5.25 5.11
C GLY A 297 -22.00 -6.60 5.51
N HIS A 298 -22.44 -7.41 4.53
CA HIS A 298 -23.04 -8.73 4.76
C HIS A 298 -22.04 -9.74 5.37
N GLU A 299 -20.74 -9.54 5.19
CA GLU A 299 -19.72 -10.43 5.74
C GLU A 299 -19.68 -10.43 7.29
N LEU A 300 -20.31 -9.44 7.95
CA LEU A 300 -20.44 -9.38 9.43
C LEU A 300 -21.50 -10.27 10.00
N ASP A 301 -22.63 -10.38 9.31
CA ASP A 301 -23.79 -11.12 9.80
C ASP A 301 -23.56 -12.63 9.68
N GLU A 302 -22.55 -13.01 8.87
CA GLU A 302 -22.15 -14.39 8.72
C GLU A 302 -21.28 -14.87 9.90
N PRO A 303 -21.63 -16.00 10.52
CA PRO A 303 -20.76 -16.68 11.47
C PRO A 303 -19.35 -16.89 10.89
N GLY A 304 -18.33 -16.72 11.73
CA GLY A 304 -16.93 -17.01 11.35
C GLY A 304 -16.15 -15.86 10.71
N ILE A 305 -16.64 -14.61 10.81
CA ILE A 305 -15.91 -13.42 10.35
C ILE A 305 -14.48 -13.34 10.93
N GLU A 306 -14.28 -13.75 12.18
CA GLU A 306 -12.95 -13.77 12.80
C GLU A 306 -11.97 -14.68 12.05
N GLN A 307 -12.39 -15.89 11.68
CA GLN A 307 -11.53 -16.82 10.94
C GLN A 307 -11.28 -16.35 9.51
N ARG A 308 -12.25 -15.68 8.88
CA ARG A 308 -12.06 -15.06 7.55
C ARG A 308 -11.03 -13.93 7.61
N LEU A 309 -11.12 -13.05 8.60
CA LEU A 309 -10.17 -11.97 8.81
C LEU A 309 -8.76 -12.51 9.10
N ASP A 310 -8.64 -13.52 9.96
CA ASP A 310 -7.36 -14.16 10.26
C ASP A 310 -6.73 -14.76 8.99
N ARG A 311 -7.51 -15.51 8.21
CA ARG A 311 -7.07 -16.07 6.92
C ARG A 311 -6.66 -14.98 5.94
N PHE A 312 -7.45 -13.92 5.81
CA PHE A 312 -7.14 -12.79 4.95
C PHE A 312 -5.79 -12.16 5.32
N PHE A 313 -5.53 -11.91 6.60
CA PHE A 313 -4.25 -11.32 7.02
C PHE A 313 -3.07 -12.29 6.84
N ASP A 314 -3.28 -13.60 7.00
CA ASP A 314 -2.26 -14.62 6.68
C ASP A 314 -1.98 -14.67 5.16
N ASP A 315 -3.00 -14.56 4.30
CA ASP A 315 -2.84 -14.47 2.84
C ASP A 315 -2.15 -13.17 2.43
N LEU A 316 -2.52 -12.04 3.06
CA LEU A 316 -1.92 -10.73 2.81
C LEU A 316 -0.43 -10.73 3.18
N GLU A 317 -0.08 -11.29 4.33
CA GLU A 317 1.31 -11.46 4.74
C GLU A 317 2.07 -12.33 3.74
N ARG A 318 1.54 -13.50 3.36
CA ARG A 318 2.18 -14.37 2.35
C ARG A 318 2.41 -13.69 1.01
N ARG A 319 1.47 -12.83 0.59
CA ARG A 319 1.59 -12.07 -0.67
C ARG A 319 2.73 -11.05 -0.64
N TYR A 320 2.97 -10.43 0.51
CA TYR A 320 3.94 -9.33 0.65
C TYR A 320 5.17 -9.71 1.48
N ALA A 321 5.29 -10.97 1.89
CA ALA A 321 6.49 -11.48 2.55
C ALA A 321 7.67 -11.40 1.57
N PRO A 322 8.87 -11.06 2.05
CA PRO A 322 10.07 -11.20 1.25
C PRO A 322 10.20 -12.68 0.83
N PRO A 323 10.70 -12.98 -0.39
CA PRO A 323 10.95 -14.36 -0.80
C PRO A 323 11.85 -15.04 0.22
N ALA A 324 11.49 -16.25 0.64
CA ALA A 324 12.34 -17.06 1.50
C ALA A 324 13.68 -17.30 0.77
N GLY A 325 14.76 -16.83 1.38
CA GLY A 325 16.11 -16.93 0.83
C GLY A 325 16.69 -18.34 0.82
#